data_AF-A0A946H1G5-F1
#
_entry.id   AF-A0A946H1G5-F1
#
_cell.length_a   1.000
_cell.length_b   1.000
_cell.length_c   1.000
_cell.angle_alpha   90.00
_cell.angle_beta   90.00
_cell.angle_gamma   90.00
#
_symmetry.space_group_name_H-M   'P 1'
#
loop_
_entity.id
_entity.type
_entity.pdbx_description
1 polymer ?
#
loop_
_entity_poly.entity_id
_entity_poly.type
_entity_poly.pdbx_seq_one_letter_code
_entity_poly.pdbx_strand_id
1 'polypeptide(L)'
;MPLIIAIVITSFAGISANAYCDPPRKEAREAAKRKSGRNDVFSIVGSIDFDNDGISDRQLLHKHLAATGSTIIDEVDDSGVRRPANGKITPKTTMLVLGELIDPATVTDLKEREVAKRIVRHFHAMRAEAREAGVRTAALMDFVSYSPRSHRARHPWLYGDLPSKASGIFSRRARLYRPGDAVPPSKVFRGAGSRDDRQ
;
A
#
# COMPACT_ATOMS: atom_id res chain seq x y z
N MET A 1 68.10 -25.92 42.81
CA MET A 1 68.43 -27.37 42.74
C MET A 1 67.15 -28.16 43.00
N PRO A 2 66.95 -29.37 42.46
CA PRO A 2 66.98 -29.89 41.07
C PRO A 2 65.52 -30.12 40.51
N LEU A 3 65.25 -30.11 39.18
CA LEU A 3 65.15 -31.28 38.25
C LEU A 3 64.02 -32.29 38.63
N ILE A 4 63.08 -32.81 37.81
CA ILE A 4 63.06 -33.37 36.44
C ILE A 4 61.57 -33.67 36.09
N ILE A 5 61.01 -33.18 34.97
CA ILE A 5 60.68 -33.87 33.68
C ILE A 5 59.64 -35.01 33.76
N ALA A 6 58.52 -34.84 33.06
CA ALA A 6 57.95 -35.88 32.19
C ALA A 6 57.13 -35.25 31.06
N ILE A 7 57.64 -35.44 29.86
CA ILE A 7 57.07 -35.08 28.56
C ILE A 7 56.10 -36.21 28.16
N VAL A 8 54.89 -35.87 27.72
CA VAL A 8 54.14 -36.73 26.78
C VAL A 8 53.70 -35.88 25.60
N ILE A 9 54.36 -36.15 24.48
CA ILE A 9 54.02 -35.69 23.14
C ILE A 9 52.93 -36.63 22.63
N THR A 10 51.79 -36.09 22.23
CA THR A 10 50.95 -36.70 21.20
C THR A 10 50.57 -35.65 20.18
N SER A 11 51.19 -35.79 19.01
CA SER A 11 50.88 -35.13 17.76
C SER A 11 49.39 -35.18 17.44
N PHE A 12 48.83 -34.04 17.05
CA PHE A 12 47.73 -33.98 16.09
C PHE A 12 48.11 -32.97 15.01
N ALA A 13 48.88 -33.45 14.03
CA ALA A 13 48.91 -32.87 12.71
C ALA A 13 47.74 -33.50 11.93
N GLY A 14 46.81 -32.68 11.44
CA GLY A 14 45.71 -33.21 10.65
C GLY A 14 44.63 -32.19 10.34
N ILE A 15 44.81 -31.44 9.24
CA ILE A 15 43.84 -31.32 8.13
C ILE A 15 42.40 -30.96 8.61
N SER A 16 41.83 -29.82 8.27
CA SER A 16 41.40 -29.56 6.90
C SER A 16 40.59 -28.28 6.87
N ALA A 17 40.77 -27.53 5.78
CA ALA A 17 39.79 -26.69 5.11
C ALA A 17 38.89 -25.78 5.96
N ASN A 18 39.02 -24.47 5.69
CA ASN A 18 37.87 -23.59 5.52
C ASN A 18 36.62 -24.39 5.15
N ALA A 19 35.76 -24.65 6.13
CA ALA A 19 34.36 -24.96 5.88
C ALA A 19 33.69 -23.64 5.47
N TYR A 20 34.10 -23.11 4.31
CA TYR A 20 33.17 -22.42 3.45
C TYR A 20 32.09 -23.47 3.17
N CYS A 21 31.03 -23.45 3.98
CA CYS A 21 29.78 -24.09 3.66
C CYS A 21 29.31 -23.44 2.35
N ASP A 22 29.81 -23.95 1.23
CA ASP A 22 29.14 -23.83 -0.06
C ASP A 22 27.81 -24.56 0.12
N PRO A 23 26.67 -23.86 0.24
CA PRO A 23 25.40 -24.54 0.23
C PRO A 23 25.30 -25.37 -1.06
N PRO A 24 24.73 -26.58 -1.01
CA PRO A 24 24.64 -27.43 -2.18
C PRO A 24 24.00 -26.63 -3.32
N ARG A 25 24.62 -26.64 -4.52
CA ARG A 25 24.25 -25.81 -5.69
C ARG A 25 22.75 -25.83 -6.04
N LYS A 26 21.98 -26.80 -5.54
CA LYS A 26 20.52 -26.88 -5.66
C LYS A 26 19.79 -25.98 -4.67
N GLU A 27 20.16 -25.99 -3.39
CA GLU A 27 19.57 -25.12 -2.36
C GLU A 27 20.00 -23.66 -2.54
N ALA A 28 21.26 -23.42 -2.94
CA ALA A 28 21.73 -22.09 -3.31
C ALA A 28 20.98 -21.54 -4.53
N ARG A 29 20.66 -22.40 -5.51
CA ARG A 29 19.83 -22.04 -6.67
C ARG A 29 18.36 -21.86 -6.30
N GLU A 30 17.78 -22.64 -5.38
CA GLU A 30 16.42 -22.40 -4.90
C GLU A 30 16.32 -21.13 -4.04
N ALA A 31 17.29 -20.88 -3.16
CA ALA A 31 17.39 -19.65 -2.38
C ALA A 31 17.66 -18.42 -3.27
N ALA A 32 18.48 -18.56 -4.32
CA ALA A 32 18.70 -17.50 -5.32
C ALA A 32 17.50 -17.34 -6.28
N LYS A 33 16.76 -18.41 -6.58
CA LYS A 33 15.51 -18.36 -7.37
C LYS A 33 14.37 -17.71 -6.60
N ARG A 34 14.36 -17.83 -5.26
CA ARG A 34 13.51 -17.03 -4.36
C ARG A 34 13.89 -15.54 -4.33
N LYS A 35 15.16 -15.18 -4.60
CA LYS A 35 15.65 -13.78 -4.71
C LYS A 35 15.31 -13.07 -6.02
N SER A 36 14.59 -13.71 -6.94
CA SER A 36 14.11 -13.08 -8.17
C SER A 36 12.80 -12.30 -7.99
N GLY A 37 12.16 -12.37 -6.81
CA GLY A 37 10.99 -11.58 -6.48
C GLY A 37 11.39 -10.15 -6.14
N ARG A 38 10.67 -9.17 -6.67
CA ARG A 38 10.78 -7.79 -6.19
C ARG A 38 10.23 -7.78 -4.76
N ASN A 39 11.03 -7.35 -3.79
CA ASN A 39 10.55 -7.16 -2.41
C ASN A 39 9.65 -5.92 -2.39
N ASP A 40 8.43 -6.06 -2.89
CA ASP A 40 7.47 -4.97 -2.92
C ASP A 40 7.04 -4.62 -1.50
N VAL A 41 7.00 -3.32 -1.23
CA VAL A 41 6.70 -2.76 0.08
C VAL A 41 5.32 -2.13 0.04
N PHE A 42 4.45 -2.56 0.93
CA PHE A 42 3.06 -2.07 0.97
C PHE A 42 2.74 -1.39 2.29
N SER A 43 1.81 -0.44 2.21
CA SER A 43 1.09 0.11 3.36
C SER A 43 -0.39 -0.16 3.19
N ILE A 44 -1.12 -0.44 4.27
CA ILE A 44 -2.52 -0.87 4.18
C ILE A 44 -3.39 -0.09 5.17
N VAL A 45 -4.59 0.33 4.75
CA VAL A 45 -5.56 0.97 5.65
C VAL A 45 -6.97 0.45 5.39
N GLY A 46 -7.71 0.20 6.46
CA GLY A 46 -9.12 -0.20 6.41
C GLY A 46 -9.31 -1.69 6.62
N SER A 47 -10.57 -2.13 6.54
CA SER A 47 -10.92 -3.54 6.63
C SER A 47 -10.49 -4.26 5.35
N ILE A 48 -9.96 -5.48 5.51
CA ILE A 48 -9.55 -6.33 4.40
C ILE A 48 -10.59 -7.43 4.33
N ASP A 49 -11.38 -7.43 3.27
CA ASP A 49 -12.40 -8.43 3.02
C ASP A 49 -12.36 -8.74 1.52
N PHE A 50 -12.04 -9.99 1.15
CA PHE A 50 -11.88 -10.39 -0.25
C PHE A 50 -13.16 -10.96 -0.84
N ASP A 51 -14.04 -11.55 -0.03
CA ASP A 51 -15.29 -12.18 -0.45
C ASP A 51 -16.54 -11.41 -0.03
N ASN A 52 -16.35 -10.30 0.68
CA ASN A 52 -17.37 -9.35 1.11
C ASN A 52 -18.36 -9.98 2.12
N ASP A 53 -17.86 -10.86 2.97
CA ASP A 53 -18.63 -11.55 4.03
C ASP A 53 -18.71 -10.75 5.35
N GLY A 54 -17.97 -9.64 5.44
CA GLY A 54 -17.87 -8.76 6.61
C GLY A 54 -16.82 -9.19 7.64
N ILE A 55 -16.06 -10.25 7.36
CA ILE A 55 -14.97 -10.75 8.20
C ILE A 55 -13.63 -10.26 7.65
N SER A 56 -12.73 -9.89 8.55
CA SER A 56 -11.40 -9.43 8.17
C SER A 56 -10.50 -10.60 7.76
N ASP A 57 -10.18 -10.68 6.47
CA ASP A 57 -9.23 -11.59 5.83
C ASP A 57 -7.76 -11.16 5.95
N ARG A 58 -7.46 -10.28 6.91
CA ARG A 58 -6.13 -9.69 7.10
C ARG A 58 -5.03 -10.76 7.20
N GLN A 59 -5.28 -11.85 7.93
CA GLN A 59 -4.30 -12.93 8.06
C GLN A 59 -4.00 -13.63 6.73
N LEU A 60 -5.02 -13.78 5.87
CA LEU A 60 -4.86 -14.38 4.55
C LEU A 60 -4.00 -13.47 3.66
N LEU A 61 -4.24 -12.15 3.69
CA LEU A 61 -3.41 -11.17 2.98
C LEU A 61 -1.94 -11.23 3.43
N HIS A 62 -1.69 -11.25 4.74
CA HIS A 62 -0.34 -11.36 5.30
C HIS A 62 0.37 -12.63 4.83
N LYS A 63 -0.32 -13.79 4.84
CA LYS A 63 0.22 -15.06 4.33
C LYS A 63 0.54 -14.98 2.84
N HIS A 64 -0.32 -14.35 2.05
CA HIS A 64 -0.11 -14.19 0.61
C HIS A 64 1.11 -13.31 0.32
N LEU A 65 1.22 -12.16 0.98
CA LEU A 65 2.37 -11.25 0.85
C LEU A 65 3.68 -11.91 1.32
N ALA A 66 3.64 -12.66 2.41
CA ALA A 66 4.80 -13.43 2.88
C ALA A 66 5.23 -14.49 1.86
N ALA A 67 4.28 -15.16 1.20
CA ALA A 67 4.57 -16.14 0.16
C ALA A 67 5.19 -15.52 -1.11
N THR A 68 4.85 -14.26 -1.42
CA THR A 68 5.44 -13.52 -2.56
C THR A 68 6.75 -12.82 -2.24
N GLY A 69 7.17 -12.80 -0.96
CA GLY A 69 8.35 -12.06 -0.51
C GLY A 69 8.12 -10.55 -0.36
N SER A 70 6.86 -10.13 -0.32
CA SER A 70 6.46 -8.74 -0.11
C SER A 70 6.37 -8.43 1.39
N THR A 71 6.51 -7.17 1.75
CA THR A 71 6.51 -6.74 3.16
C THR A 71 5.55 -5.59 3.41
N ILE A 72 4.83 -5.65 4.53
CA ILE A 72 4.00 -4.54 5.01
C ILE A 72 4.84 -3.72 5.99
N ILE A 73 5.03 -2.42 5.71
CA ILE A 73 5.77 -1.52 6.61
C ILE A 73 4.88 -0.80 7.61
N ASP A 74 3.62 -0.61 7.25
CA ASP A 74 2.68 0.23 7.97
C ASP A 74 1.26 -0.20 7.64
N GLU A 75 0.50 -0.53 8.67
CA GLU A 75 -0.89 -0.95 8.54
C GLU A 75 -1.77 -0.30 9.59
N VAL A 76 -3.02 -0.01 9.24
CA VAL A 76 -4.07 0.31 10.20
C VAL A 76 -4.97 -0.91 10.30
N ASP A 77 -5.14 -1.41 11.53
CA ASP A 77 -5.97 -2.57 11.79
C ASP A 77 -7.46 -2.22 11.91
N ASP A 78 -8.27 -3.27 12.08
CA ASP A 78 -9.73 -3.15 12.18
C ASP A 78 -10.18 -2.47 13.49
N SER A 79 -9.27 -2.31 14.46
CA SER A 79 -9.49 -1.54 15.69
C SER A 79 -9.15 -0.05 15.55
N GLY A 80 -8.63 0.34 14.39
CA GLY A 80 -8.17 1.69 14.07
C GLY A 80 -6.83 2.04 14.69
N VAL A 81 -5.99 1.04 14.99
CA VAL A 81 -4.64 1.20 15.52
C VAL A 81 -3.64 1.04 14.38
N ARG A 82 -2.81 2.07 14.18
CA ARG A 82 -1.69 2.04 13.23
C ARG A 82 -0.51 1.24 13.80
N ARG A 83 0.03 0.32 13.03
CA ARG A 83 1.17 -0.53 13.36
C ARG A 83 2.22 -0.47 12.25
N PRO A 84 3.46 -0.05 12.56
CA PRO A 84 3.92 0.48 13.85
C PRO A 84 3.29 1.86 14.16
N ALA A 85 3.20 2.24 15.45
CA ALA A 85 2.54 3.49 15.85
C ALA A 85 3.17 4.76 15.24
N ASN A 86 4.48 4.71 14.99
CA ASN A 86 5.24 5.77 14.31
C ASN A 86 5.53 5.41 12.83
N GLY A 87 4.72 4.53 12.25
CA GLY A 87 4.78 4.21 10.82
C GLY A 87 4.61 5.46 9.99
N LYS A 88 5.41 5.58 8.93
CA LYS A 88 5.31 6.66 7.95
C LYS A 88 5.46 6.09 6.56
N ILE A 89 4.62 6.55 5.64
CA ILE A 89 4.75 6.18 4.24
C ILE A 89 5.99 6.86 3.66
N THR A 90 6.91 6.07 3.13
CA THR A 90 8.15 6.54 2.50
C THR A 90 8.11 6.34 0.99
N PRO A 91 8.96 7.02 0.20
CA PRO A 91 9.05 6.78 -1.25
C PRO A 91 9.51 5.36 -1.64
N LYS A 92 9.98 4.56 -0.67
CA LYS A 92 10.29 3.13 -0.87
C LYS A 92 9.04 2.26 -0.95
N THR A 93 7.90 2.77 -0.49
CA THR A 93 6.61 2.08 -0.53
C THR A 93 6.16 1.98 -1.98
N THR A 94 5.91 0.77 -2.46
CA THR A 94 5.42 0.54 -3.81
C THR A 94 4.01 1.11 -3.98
N MET A 95 3.14 0.86 -2.99
CA MET A 95 1.74 1.26 -3.04
C MET A 95 1.08 1.29 -1.67
N LEU A 96 0.13 2.21 -1.49
CA LEU A 96 -0.85 2.22 -0.41
C LEU A 96 -2.11 1.49 -0.86
N VAL A 97 -2.46 0.40 -0.17
CA VAL A 97 -3.67 -0.38 -0.41
C VAL A 97 -4.80 0.15 0.48
N LEU A 98 -5.91 0.49 -0.16
CA LEU A 98 -7.10 1.02 0.47
C LEU A 98 -8.13 -0.11 0.59
N GLY A 99 -8.35 -0.56 1.82
CA GLY A 99 -9.44 -1.45 2.19
C GLY A 99 -10.78 -0.71 2.30
N GLU A 100 -11.80 -1.45 2.74
CA GLU A 100 -13.12 -0.89 2.94
C GLU A 100 -13.17 -0.01 4.19
N LEU A 101 -13.96 1.06 4.10
CA LEU A 101 -14.22 1.98 5.21
C LEU A 101 -15.66 1.81 5.69
N ILE A 102 -15.80 1.53 6.98
CA ILE A 102 -17.09 1.58 7.66
C ILE A 102 -17.47 3.04 7.88
N ASP A 103 -18.64 3.45 7.40
CA ASP A 103 -19.18 4.78 7.66
C ASP A 103 -19.59 4.91 9.15
N PRO A 104 -18.98 5.80 9.94
CA PRO A 104 -19.35 5.95 11.35
C PRO A 104 -20.82 6.39 11.54
N ALA A 105 -21.49 6.94 10.52
CA ALA A 105 -22.89 7.31 10.61
C ALA A 105 -23.84 6.10 10.58
N THR A 106 -23.44 4.98 9.95
CA THR A 106 -24.28 3.78 9.83
C THR A 106 -24.16 2.83 11.02
N VAL A 107 -23.09 2.97 11.81
CA VAL A 107 -22.83 2.14 12.98
C VAL A 107 -23.72 2.56 14.16
N THR A 108 -24.48 1.61 14.69
CA THR A 108 -25.39 1.85 15.82
C THR A 108 -24.64 1.93 17.15
N ASP A 109 -23.63 1.07 17.34
CA ASP A 109 -22.85 1.05 18.58
C ASP A 109 -21.89 2.26 18.70
N LEU A 110 -21.82 2.82 19.90
CA LEU A 110 -20.99 4.00 20.17
C LEU A 110 -19.50 3.66 20.11
N LYS A 111 -19.08 2.48 20.59
CA LYS A 111 -17.67 2.09 20.62
C LYS A 111 -17.16 1.82 19.21
N GLU A 112 -17.91 1.05 18.42
CA GLU A 112 -17.59 0.81 17.02
C GLU A 112 -17.58 2.10 16.19
N ARG A 113 -18.48 3.05 16.47
CA ARG A 113 -18.47 4.36 15.82
C ARG A 113 -17.20 5.15 16.08
N GLU A 114 -16.64 5.09 17.29
CA GLU A 114 -15.36 5.72 17.60
C GLU A 114 -14.18 5.04 16.88
N VAL A 115 -14.21 3.71 16.78
CA VAL A 115 -13.26 2.92 15.99
C VAL A 115 -13.31 3.36 14.52
N ALA A 116 -14.49 3.38 13.91
CA ALA A 116 -14.69 3.79 12.53
C ALA A 116 -14.17 5.21 12.28
N LYS A 117 -14.44 6.16 13.20
CA LYS A 117 -13.88 7.52 13.14
C LYS A 117 -12.35 7.52 13.18
N ARG A 118 -11.72 6.68 14.02
CA ARG A 118 -10.25 6.55 14.05
C ARG A 118 -9.70 6.04 12.72
N ILE A 119 -10.32 4.99 12.15
CA ILE A 119 -9.94 4.41 10.86
C ILE A 119 -10.03 5.48 9.76
N VAL A 120 -11.15 6.21 9.67
CA VAL A 120 -11.34 7.27 8.67
C VAL A 120 -10.28 8.38 8.81
N ARG A 121 -9.95 8.78 10.06
CA ARG A 121 -8.87 9.76 10.28
C ARG A 121 -7.52 9.24 9.77
N HIS A 122 -7.15 8.01 10.10
CA HIS A 122 -5.90 7.42 9.62
C HIS A 122 -5.91 7.22 8.11
N PHE A 123 -7.05 6.89 7.51
CA PHE A 123 -7.20 6.77 6.07
C PHE A 123 -6.89 8.07 5.34
N HIS A 124 -7.46 9.19 5.79
CA HIS A 124 -7.16 10.49 5.20
C HIS A 124 -5.70 10.89 5.41
N ALA A 125 -5.17 10.67 6.61
CA ALA A 125 -3.77 10.96 6.93
C ALA A 125 -2.81 10.16 6.04
N MET A 126 -3.00 8.85 5.91
CA MET A 126 -2.15 7.99 5.10
C MET A 126 -2.32 8.27 3.60
N ARG A 127 -3.51 8.64 3.13
CA ARG A 127 -3.70 9.08 1.75
C ARG A 127 -2.94 10.39 1.46
N ALA A 128 -2.93 11.33 2.40
CA ALA A 128 -2.13 12.55 2.29
C ALA A 128 -0.62 12.25 2.30
N GLU A 129 -0.15 11.42 3.23
CA GLU A 129 1.24 10.98 3.29
C GLU A 129 1.69 10.26 2.00
N ALA A 130 0.85 9.39 1.44
CA ALA A 130 1.15 8.71 0.18
C ALA A 130 1.26 9.72 -0.97
N ARG A 131 0.36 10.70 -1.04
CA ARG A 131 0.41 11.77 -2.04
C ARG A 131 1.69 12.60 -1.93
N GLU A 132 2.10 12.96 -0.71
CA GLU A 132 3.35 13.70 -0.46
C GLU A 132 4.59 12.88 -0.83
N ALA A 133 4.58 11.58 -0.54
CA ALA A 133 5.68 10.67 -0.86
C ALA A 133 5.72 10.24 -2.34
N GLY A 134 4.72 10.62 -3.15
CA GLY A 134 4.59 10.18 -4.55
C GLY A 134 4.24 8.68 -4.69
N VAL A 135 3.67 8.09 -3.64
CA VAL A 135 3.26 6.68 -3.58
C VAL A 135 1.84 6.55 -4.16
N ARG A 136 1.64 5.52 -4.98
CA ARG A 136 0.34 5.27 -5.60
C ARG A 136 -0.65 4.70 -4.59
N THR A 137 -1.93 4.96 -4.80
CA THR A 137 -3.01 4.34 -4.05
C THR A 137 -3.78 3.36 -4.94
N ALA A 138 -4.15 2.19 -4.43
CA ALA A 138 -5.05 1.26 -5.11
C ALA A 138 -6.11 0.75 -4.14
N ALA A 139 -7.31 0.49 -4.65
CA ALA A 139 -8.32 -0.23 -3.89
C ALA A 139 -7.88 -1.69 -3.69
N LEU A 140 -8.37 -2.34 -2.63
CA LEU A 140 -8.03 -3.73 -2.30
C LEU A 140 -8.27 -4.69 -3.48
N MET A 141 -9.39 -4.55 -4.19
CA MET A 141 -9.71 -5.41 -5.34
C MET A 141 -8.77 -5.18 -6.53
N ASP A 142 -8.38 -3.93 -6.78
CA ASP A 142 -7.37 -3.60 -7.79
C ASP A 142 -5.99 -4.15 -7.40
N PHE A 143 -5.70 -4.18 -6.09
CA PHE A 143 -4.48 -4.75 -5.55
C PHE A 143 -4.41 -6.27 -5.74
N VAL A 144 -5.50 -7.02 -5.61
CA VAL A 144 -5.50 -8.46 -5.92
C VAL A 144 -5.14 -8.72 -7.39
N SER A 145 -5.57 -7.82 -8.28
CA SER A 145 -5.22 -7.87 -9.70
C SER A 145 -3.82 -7.34 -10.01
N TYR A 146 -3.13 -6.76 -9.03
CA TYR A 146 -1.80 -6.21 -9.19
C TYR A 146 -0.78 -7.34 -9.39
N SER A 147 -0.35 -7.52 -10.63
CA SER A 147 0.81 -8.35 -10.94
C SER A 147 2.05 -7.45 -11.03
N PRO A 148 3.10 -7.66 -10.22
CA PRO A 148 4.34 -6.90 -10.33
C PRO A 148 5.01 -7.03 -11.73
N ARG A 149 4.69 -8.12 -12.45
CA ARG A 149 5.25 -8.46 -13.77
C ARG A 149 4.67 -7.63 -14.93
N SER A 150 3.47 -7.06 -14.81
CA SER A 150 2.80 -6.34 -15.91
C SER A 150 3.09 -4.83 -15.97
N HIS A 151 3.63 -4.23 -14.90
CA HIS A 151 3.78 -2.77 -14.79
C HIS A 151 5.09 -2.17 -15.35
N ARG A 152 5.70 -2.78 -16.38
CA ARG A 152 6.73 -2.09 -17.20
C ARG A 152 6.16 -1.31 -18.39
N ALA A 153 4.85 -1.40 -18.66
CA ALA A 153 4.20 -0.49 -19.59
C ALA A 153 4.05 0.89 -18.93
N ARG A 154 5.00 1.78 -19.21
CA ARG A 154 4.97 3.21 -18.88
C ARG A 154 3.64 3.82 -19.37
N HIS A 155 2.65 3.95 -18.50
CA HIS A 155 1.54 4.90 -18.68
C HIS A 155 1.59 5.91 -17.53
N PRO A 156 2.30 7.04 -17.71
CA PRO A 156 2.57 7.98 -16.63
C PRO A 156 1.38 8.86 -16.19
N TRP A 157 0.18 8.71 -16.78
CA TRP A 157 -0.86 9.76 -16.70
C TRP A 157 -2.33 9.32 -16.59
N LEU A 158 -2.67 8.07 -16.25
CA LEU A 158 -4.07 7.61 -16.39
C LEU A 158 -4.84 7.24 -15.13
N TYR A 159 -4.32 7.51 -13.92
CA TYR A 159 -5.10 7.29 -12.70
C TYR A 159 -4.87 8.42 -11.68
N GLY A 160 -5.25 9.64 -12.09
CA GLY A 160 -5.69 10.66 -11.14
C GLY A 160 -7.21 10.52 -11.00
N ASP A 161 -7.68 10.19 -9.80
CA ASP A 161 -9.06 10.31 -9.33
C ASP A 161 -10.16 10.04 -10.38
N LEU A 162 -10.51 8.77 -10.62
CA LEU A 162 -11.80 8.46 -11.22
C LEU A 162 -12.88 8.48 -10.11
N PRO A 163 -13.88 9.36 -10.18
CA PRO A 163 -15.06 9.23 -9.34
C PRO A 163 -15.79 7.94 -9.74
N SER A 164 -16.02 7.05 -8.77
CA SER A 164 -16.92 5.92 -8.94
C SER A 164 -18.35 6.46 -9.12
N LYS A 165 -18.78 6.66 -10.36
CA LYS A 165 -20.18 6.64 -10.85
C LYS A 165 -20.23 7.19 -12.28
N ALA A 166 -20.66 6.33 -13.20
CA ALA A 166 -21.54 6.60 -14.35
C ALA A 166 -21.10 5.83 -15.59
N SER A 167 -21.81 4.74 -15.84
CA SER A 167 -22.15 4.25 -17.18
C SER A 167 -22.50 5.42 -18.11
N GLY A 168 -21.74 5.62 -19.18
CA GLY A 168 -21.97 6.71 -20.12
C GLY A 168 -20.95 6.79 -21.26
N ILE A 169 -21.03 5.84 -22.19
CA ILE A 169 -20.92 6.02 -23.65
C ILE A 169 -19.86 7.03 -24.17
N PHE A 170 -18.79 6.46 -24.70
CA PHE A 170 -17.95 6.91 -25.83
C PHE A 170 -18.53 8.05 -26.71
N SER A 171 -17.82 9.19 -26.85
CA SER A 171 -17.35 9.72 -28.16
C SER A 171 -16.96 11.22 -28.19
N ARG A 172 -15.72 11.43 -28.66
CA ARG A 172 -15.23 12.49 -29.60
C ARG A 172 -14.88 13.91 -29.10
N ARG A 173 -13.65 14.29 -29.49
CA ARG A 173 -13.04 15.63 -29.67
C ARG A 173 -12.55 16.37 -28.41
N ALA A 174 -11.34 16.04 -27.99
CA ALA A 174 -10.46 16.99 -27.32
C ALA A 174 -10.09 18.12 -28.31
N ARG A 175 -10.68 19.31 -28.14
CA ARG A 175 -10.09 20.56 -28.65
C ARG A 175 -9.09 21.04 -27.59
N LEU A 176 -7.82 21.07 -27.99
CA LEU A 176 -6.73 21.72 -27.24
C LEU A 176 -7.07 23.19 -27.00
N TYR A 177 -7.10 23.60 -25.73
CA TYR A 177 -7.21 25.00 -25.33
C TYR A 177 -5.87 25.70 -25.59
N ARG A 178 -5.85 26.74 -26.43
CA ARG A 178 -4.68 27.64 -26.61
C ARG A 178 -4.85 28.84 -25.68
N PRO A 179 -3.80 29.27 -24.95
CA PRO A 179 -3.87 30.46 -24.11
C PRO A 179 -3.88 31.70 -25.03
N GLY A 180 -5.04 32.36 -25.15
CA GLY A 180 -5.20 33.55 -25.99
C GLY A 180 -6.65 33.89 -26.37
N ASP A 181 -7.61 33.01 -26.15
CA ASP A 181 -9.00 33.27 -26.58
C ASP A 181 -9.75 34.11 -25.53
N ALA A 182 -9.91 35.39 -25.86
CA ALA A 182 -10.72 36.38 -25.16
C ALA A 182 -12.17 35.88 -24.96
N VAL A 183 -12.69 36.04 -23.75
CA VAL A 183 -14.09 35.73 -23.41
C VAL A 183 -14.99 36.86 -23.91
N PRO A 184 -15.96 36.62 -24.83
CA PRO A 184 -16.97 37.61 -25.15
C PRO A 184 -18.03 37.70 -24.02
N PRO A 185 -18.48 38.90 -23.63
CA PRO A 185 -19.51 39.04 -22.62
C PRO A 185 -20.91 39.00 -23.25
N SER A 186 -21.67 37.93 -23.00
CA SER A 186 -23.14 37.97 -23.09
C SER A 186 -23.74 36.89 -22.17
N LYS A 187 -24.29 37.33 -21.04
CA LYS A 187 -25.73 37.43 -20.74
C LYS A 187 -26.47 36.08 -20.84
N VAL A 188 -27.00 35.65 -19.69
CA VAL A 188 -28.44 35.43 -19.42
C VAL A 188 -28.55 34.48 -18.22
N PHE A 189 -29.01 34.99 -17.07
CA PHE A 189 -30.03 34.31 -16.27
C PHE A 189 -30.86 35.36 -15.54
N ARG A 190 -32.07 35.57 -16.05
CA ARG A 190 -33.20 36.18 -15.35
C ARG A 190 -33.79 35.11 -14.41
N GLY A 191 -34.25 35.50 -13.22
CA GLY A 191 -35.16 34.66 -12.45
C GLY A 191 -35.39 35.08 -11.00
N ALA A 192 -36.44 35.87 -10.79
CA ALA A 192 -37.37 35.88 -9.65
C ALA A 192 -36.88 36.21 -8.22
N GLY A 193 -37.46 37.25 -7.64
CA GLY A 193 -37.40 37.55 -6.20
C GLY A 193 -38.12 38.85 -5.85
N SER A 194 -39.43 38.73 -5.60
CA SER A 194 -40.31 39.75 -5.02
C SER A 194 -39.67 40.51 -3.84
N ARG A 195 -39.81 41.84 -3.84
CA ARG A 195 -39.73 42.66 -2.62
C ARG A 195 -41.01 43.47 -2.54
N ASP A 196 -41.91 42.95 -1.71
CA ASP A 196 -43.08 43.64 -1.19
C ASP A 196 -42.68 44.86 -0.36
N ASP A 197 -43.62 45.80 -0.37
CA ASP A 197 -43.61 47.10 0.26
C ASP A 197 -43.50 47.03 1.79
N ARG A 198 -42.61 47.84 2.37
CA ARG A 198 -42.82 48.45 3.69
C ARG A 198 -42.21 49.84 3.76
N GLN A 199 -43.12 50.78 4.04
CA GLN A 199 -42.99 52.18 4.48
C GLN A 199 -43.22 53.23 3.40
#